data_AF-A0A2E4D9C1-F1
#
_entry.id   AF-A0A2E4D9C1-F1
#
_cell.length_a   1.000
_cell.length_b   1.000
_cell.length_c   1.000
_cell.angle_alpha   90.00
_cell.angle_beta   90.00
_cell.angle_gamma   90.00
#
_symmetry.space_group_name_H-M   'P 1'
#
loop_
_entity.id
_entity.type
_entity.pdbx_description
1 polymer ?
#
loop_
_entity_poly.entity_id
_entity_poly.type
_entity_poly.pdbx_seq_one_letter_code
_entity_poly.pdbx_strand_id
1 'polypeptide(L)'
;MTSYAQVVCSGDLKTTNSLTEFISNLSTVSECEELAVGGIKRVDSAGGHWSTANAMKTNQYGDQRYPNPNDSRYLLRRPSPNSYEMIFNVNFSTSNASQTASPEQMLRRARNCMASAAPMLKGPNNEELFITIISPDMINSEINSTQNNSLKNRLQNLTPPQIDINILPPAIAPLNPDGSLPPERYRGNANNFTSDFSCAQIVHEMLHHGGLCDEYLETNFSPEFEQAEGLCRTAKDPNAIRALGPTDSFMSSGAQFVYRTYIGRTRNCEIPSTAAGNQMREFISRYQNEPIMNLIMTRNFDDIIIPAQEIGIDDATIQDARTEFCSTTNSGYIPFEETIDYTQPLTTITNEDENSIHFTYLEKMANYSTSVNLEYIRPKRKTASCTCSGVAANKQAACQRYIDTLKMEIRPLAEAGTHIYQCPFGTRPTPSEDYSREPGSIALEGRQIQFRTKPSANRPRSMLYEAQFLRLINGECEVRNSMSSEQLTLLRNYNACARFSRKNSRRTINDDNQHSETFLSCDQRPSYCYNRNQWLGRKQ
;
A
#
# COMPACT_ATOMS: atom_id res chain seq x y z
N MET A 1 -28.68 -27.14 0.12
CA MET A 1 -29.04 -25.70 0.06
C MET A 1 -27.78 -24.94 -0.33
N THR A 2 -27.57 -24.78 -1.63
CA THR A 2 -26.35 -24.24 -2.23
C THR A 2 -26.70 -22.90 -2.86
N SER A 3 -26.51 -21.81 -2.10
CA SER A 3 -26.50 -20.46 -2.66
C SER A 3 -25.13 -20.24 -3.29
N TYR A 4 -25.06 -20.38 -4.61
CA TYR A 4 -23.90 -19.93 -5.37
C TYR A 4 -23.80 -18.41 -5.23
N ALA A 5 -22.71 -17.94 -4.61
CA ALA A 5 -22.32 -16.54 -4.65
C ALA A 5 -22.09 -16.16 -6.12
N GLN A 6 -22.98 -15.34 -6.66
CA GLN A 6 -22.76 -14.72 -7.97
C GLN A 6 -21.48 -13.86 -7.88
N VAL A 7 -20.56 -14.18 -8.78
CA VAL A 7 -19.35 -13.43 -9.06
C VAL A 7 -19.75 -12.01 -9.47
N VAL A 8 -19.59 -11.05 -8.56
CA VAL A 8 -19.63 -9.61 -8.88
C VAL A 8 -18.29 -9.23 -9.52
N CYS A 9 -18.06 -9.73 -10.73
CA CYS A 9 -17.03 -9.22 -11.66
C CYS A 9 -17.66 -8.19 -12.61
N SER A 10 -18.39 -7.25 -12.03
CA SER A 10 -18.64 -5.93 -12.58
C SER A 10 -18.94 -5.07 -11.36
N GLY A 11 -18.08 -4.09 -11.09
CA GLY A 11 -18.59 -2.89 -10.44
C GLY A 11 -19.50 -2.21 -11.44
N ASP A 12 -20.69 -2.77 -11.67
CA ASP A 12 -21.82 -1.90 -12.00
C ASP A 12 -21.84 -0.89 -10.87
N LEU A 13 -21.75 0.39 -11.24
CA LEU A 13 -21.94 1.52 -10.33
C LEU A 13 -23.04 1.11 -9.35
N LYS A 14 -22.72 0.99 -8.05
CA LYS A 14 -23.66 0.48 -7.03
C LYS A 14 -24.91 1.36 -6.85
N THR A 15 -25.08 2.37 -7.69
CA THR A 15 -26.31 3.09 -7.93
C THR A 15 -26.71 2.84 -9.38
N THR A 16 -27.84 2.18 -9.60
CA THR A 16 -28.52 1.85 -10.86
C THR A 16 -28.89 3.05 -11.75
N ASN A 17 -28.25 4.20 -11.57
CA ASN A 17 -28.53 5.42 -12.28
C ASN A 17 -27.35 5.69 -13.21
N SER A 18 -27.63 5.86 -14.51
CA SER A 18 -26.64 6.31 -15.48
C SER A 18 -25.89 7.56 -14.98
N LEU A 19 -24.62 7.74 -15.35
CA LEU A 19 -23.84 8.95 -15.01
C LEU A 19 -24.61 10.22 -15.44
N THR A 20 -25.39 10.09 -16.51
CA THR A 20 -26.39 11.03 -17.03
C THR A 20 -27.50 11.40 -16.01
N GLU A 21 -28.22 10.42 -15.45
CA GLU A 21 -29.27 10.67 -14.45
C GLU A 21 -28.69 11.31 -13.18
N PHE A 22 -27.50 10.86 -12.78
CA PHE A 22 -26.76 11.40 -11.65
C PHE A 22 -26.43 12.89 -11.82
N ILE A 23 -25.91 13.29 -12.98
CA ILE A 23 -25.45 14.67 -13.18
C ILE A 23 -26.59 15.67 -13.27
N SER A 24 -27.78 15.23 -13.68
CA SER A 24 -28.94 16.12 -13.80
C SER A 24 -29.40 16.74 -12.45
N ASN A 25 -29.09 16.11 -11.32
CA ASN A 25 -29.56 16.52 -9.98
C ASN A 25 -28.52 17.28 -9.12
N LEU A 26 -27.34 17.60 -9.66
CA LEU A 26 -26.24 18.13 -8.85
C LEU A 26 -26.34 19.63 -8.54
N SER A 27 -26.26 19.99 -7.26
CA SER A 27 -25.94 21.35 -6.80
C SER A 27 -24.42 21.51 -6.66
N THR A 28 -23.83 22.52 -7.29
CA THR A 28 -22.42 22.88 -7.08
C THR A 28 -22.27 23.60 -5.75
N VAL A 29 -21.46 23.08 -4.85
CA VAL A 29 -21.21 23.62 -3.50
C VAL A 29 -19.89 24.41 -3.52
N SER A 30 -19.76 25.44 -2.68
CA SER A 30 -18.48 26.15 -2.50
C SER A 30 -17.38 25.17 -2.07
N GLU A 31 -16.16 25.39 -2.57
CA GLU A 31 -15.07 24.42 -2.63
C GLU A 31 -14.62 23.87 -1.25
N CYS A 32 -14.65 24.74 -0.23
CA CYS A 32 -14.31 24.39 1.14
C CYS A 32 -15.53 24.18 2.05
N GLU A 33 -16.74 24.25 1.51
CA GLU A 33 -17.91 23.81 2.26
C GLU A 33 -17.93 22.28 2.37
N GLU A 34 -18.59 21.83 3.43
CA GLU A 34 -18.87 20.42 3.60
C GLU A 34 -19.69 19.93 2.41
N LEU A 35 -19.29 18.79 1.86
CA LEU A 35 -20.06 18.17 0.79
C LEU A 35 -21.37 17.63 1.39
N ALA A 36 -22.49 18.27 1.07
CA ALA A 36 -23.81 17.78 1.44
C ALA A 36 -24.09 16.41 0.81
N VAL A 37 -24.98 15.63 1.42
CA VAL A 37 -25.42 14.34 0.85
C VAL A 37 -26.08 14.58 -0.52
N GLY A 38 -25.69 13.78 -1.52
CA GLY A 38 -26.05 13.96 -2.92
C GLY A 38 -25.20 15.00 -3.66
N GLY A 39 -24.33 15.72 -2.95
CA GLY A 39 -23.43 16.72 -3.53
C GLY A 39 -22.27 16.10 -4.31
N ILE A 40 -21.73 16.90 -5.23
CA ILE A 40 -20.44 16.69 -5.89
C ILE A 40 -19.58 17.94 -5.72
N LYS A 41 -18.26 17.77 -5.64
CA LYS A 41 -17.31 18.86 -5.87
C LYS A 41 -16.08 18.36 -6.60
N ARG A 42 -15.45 19.25 -7.37
CA ARG A 42 -14.14 19.00 -7.94
C ARG A 42 -13.08 19.36 -6.91
N VAL A 43 -12.16 18.44 -6.65
CA VAL A 43 -10.94 18.72 -5.90
C VAL A 43 -9.84 18.85 -6.94
N ASP A 44 -9.37 20.08 -7.14
CA ASP A 44 -8.27 20.44 -8.05
C ASP A 44 -7.24 21.27 -7.28
N SER A 45 -5.96 21.16 -7.57
CA SER A 45 -4.97 22.13 -7.05
C SER A 45 -4.09 22.75 -8.12
N ALA A 46 -4.34 22.46 -9.40
CA ALA A 46 -3.59 23.05 -10.50
C ALA A 46 -4.10 24.47 -10.77
N GLY A 47 -3.37 25.48 -10.30
CA GLY A 47 -3.60 26.87 -10.69
C GLY A 47 -3.35 27.11 -12.17
N GLY A 48 -4.40 27.03 -13.01
CA GLY A 48 -4.33 27.39 -14.42
C GLY A 48 -5.70 27.83 -14.97
N HIS A 49 -5.78 29.08 -15.43
CA HIS A 49 -6.71 29.71 -16.39
C HIS A 49 -8.13 29.18 -16.70
N TRP A 50 -8.80 28.41 -15.83
CA TRP A 50 -10.24 28.16 -15.95
C TRP A 50 -11.03 29.31 -15.31
N SER A 51 -11.92 29.93 -16.08
CA SER A 51 -12.83 31.02 -15.67
C SER A 51 -14.12 30.52 -15.04
N THR A 52 -14.22 29.25 -14.67
CA THR A 52 -15.39 28.72 -13.97
C THR A 52 -15.20 28.96 -12.47
N ALA A 53 -16.20 29.57 -11.83
CA ALA A 53 -16.18 30.06 -10.45
C ALA A 53 -15.99 28.99 -9.34
N ASN A 54 -15.56 27.77 -9.68
CA ASN A 54 -15.61 26.57 -8.84
C ASN A 54 -14.34 25.68 -8.95
N ALA A 55 -13.17 26.25 -9.29
CA ALA A 55 -11.90 25.53 -9.26
C ALA A 55 -11.04 25.97 -8.06
N MET A 56 -10.68 25.02 -7.20
CA MET A 56 -9.73 25.22 -6.10
C MET A 56 -8.40 25.74 -6.65
N LYS A 57 -8.16 27.05 -6.47
CA LYS A 57 -6.83 27.65 -6.62
C LYS A 57 -6.11 27.55 -5.28
N THR A 58 -5.38 26.47 -5.07
CA THR A 58 -4.51 26.28 -3.88
C THR A 58 -3.44 27.38 -3.74
N ASN A 59 -3.22 28.15 -4.80
CA ASN A 59 -2.36 29.32 -4.88
C ASN A 59 -2.78 30.50 -3.98
N GLN A 60 -4.00 30.51 -3.43
CA GLN A 60 -4.51 31.64 -2.62
C GLN A 60 -4.17 31.54 -1.13
N TYR A 61 -3.75 30.38 -0.62
CA TYR A 61 -3.48 30.18 0.83
C TYR A 61 -2.16 29.44 1.13
N GLY A 62 -1.23 29.40 0.17
CA GLY A 62 0.10 28.83 0.35
C GLY A 62 1.16 29.65 -0.41
N ASP A 63 2.38 29.68 0.13
CA ASP A 63 3.56 30.25 -0.51
C ASP A 63 3.65 29.76 -1.97
N GLN A 64 3.38 30.64 -2.95
CA GLN A 64 3.32 30.31 -4.38
C GLN A 64 4.60 29.68 -4.92
N ARG A 65 5.70 29.77 -4.17
CA ARG A 65 6.99 29.17 -4.49
C ARG A 65 6.94 27.63 -4.45
N TYR A 66 5.97 27.01 -3.76
CA TYR A 66 5.90 25.56 -3.60
C TYR A 66 4.43 25.06 -3.62
N PRO A 67 3.82 24.83 -4.80
CA PRO A 67 2.54 24.11 -4.87
C PRO A 67 2.65 22.73 -4.16
N ASN A 68 1.55 22.04 -3.85
CA ASN A 68 1.57 20.66 -3.32
C ASN A 68 1.72 19.60 -4.43
N PRO A 69 2.43 18.46 -4.20
CA PRO A 69 2.75 17.52 -5.27
C PRO A 69 1.58 16.59 -5.53
N ASN A 70 1.33 16.37 -6.81
CA ASN A 70 0.14 15.73 -7.34
C ASN A 70 -1.04 16.63 -7.06
N ASP A 71 -1.43 17.37 -8.09
CA ASP A 71 -2.65 18.09 -7.92
C ASP A 71 -3.72 17.07 -7.58
N SER A 72 -4.42 17.28 -6.48
CA SER A 72 -5.62 16.50 -6.22
C SER A 72 -6.46 16.64 -7.48
N ARG A 73 -6.69 15.55 -8.22
CA ARG A 73 -7.31 15.61 -9.55
C ARG A 73 -8.45 14.62 -9.59
N TYR A 74 -9.50 14.92 -8.85
CA TYR A 74 -10.66 14.05 -8.78
C TYR A 74 -11.94 14.84 -8.55
N LEU A 75 -13.06 14.17 -8.80
CA LEU A 75 -14.34 14.58 -8.26
C LEU A 75 -14.59 13.83 -6.97
N LEU A 76 -15.07 14.55 -5.96
CA LEU A 76 -15.58 13.96 -4.74
C LEU A 76 -17.11 13.99 -4.77
N ARG A 77 -17.72 12.85 -4.49
CA ARG A 77 -19.17 12.68 -4.32
C ARG A 77 -19.46 12.21 -2.90
N ARG A 78 -20.62 12.58 -2.36
CA ARG A 78 -21.13 12.04 -1.09
C ARG A 78 -22.50 11.37 -1.29
N PRO A 79 -22.57 10.10 -1.71
CA PRO A 79 -23.84 9.44 -2.03
C PRO A 79 -24.78 9.31 -0.82
N SER A 80 -24.23 9.17 0.39
CA SER A 80 -24.98 9.01 1.64
C SER A 80 -24.25 9.72 2.79
N PRO A 81 -24.88 9.88 3.98
CA PRO A 81 -24.23 10.52 5.12
C PRO A 81 -22.87 9.92 5.49
N ASN A 82 -22.69 8.62 5.29
CA ASN A 82 -21.51 7.84 5.69
C ASN A 82 -20.74 7.27 4.49
N SER A 83 -20.90 7.84 3.30
CA SER A 83 -20.20 7.35 2.11
C SER A 83 -19.69 8.52 1.27
N TYR A 84 -18.43 8.41 0.87
CA TYR A 84 -17.75 9.28 -0.07
C TYR A 84 -17.25 8.45 -1.24
N GLU A 85 -17.16 9.08 -2.41
CA GLU A 85 -16.57 8.48 -3.59
C GLU A 85 -15.67 9.48 -4.30
N MET A 86 -14.42 9.08 -4.53
CA MET A 86 -13.46 9.79 -5.36
C MET A 86 -13.49 9.21 -6.77
N ILE A 87 -13.63 10.07 -7.77
CA ILE A 87 -13.69 9.67 -9.18
C ILE A 87 -12.47 10.28 -9.90
N PHE A 88 -11.60 9.40 -10.39
CA PHE A 88 -10.39 9.75 -11.13
C PHE A 88 -10.57 9.47 -12.62
N ASN A 89 -10.24 10.43 -13.47
CA ASN A 89 -10.16 10.25 -14.92
C ASN A 89 -8.73 9.86 -15.29
N VAL A 90 -8.47 8.57 -15.48
CA VAL A 90 -7.13 8.03 -15.71
C VAL A 90 -6.99 7.54 -17.14
N ASN A 91 -5.99 8.06 -17.82
CA ASN A 91 -5.55 7.63 -19.13
C ASN A 91 -4.25 6.84 -19.01
N PHE A 92 -4.32 5.53 -19.24
CA PHE A 92 -3.12 4.71 -19.30
C PHE A 92 -2.54 4.72 -20.72
N SER A 93 -1.25 4.99 -20.85
CA SER A 93 -0.54 5.00 -22.13
C SER A 93 0.68 4.08 -22.06
N THR A 94 0.98 3.33 -23.12
CA THR A 94 2.18 2.49 -23.17
C THR A 94 3.30 3.21 -23.91
N SER A 95 4.49 3.30 -23.33
CA SER A 95 5.68 3.76 -24.07
C SER A 95 6.25 2.68 -24.99
N ASN A 96 6.00 1.40 -24.69
CA ASN A 96 6.37 0.25 -25.51
C ASN A 96 5.33 -0.88 -25.40
N ALA A 97 4.41 -0.98 -26.37
CA ALA A 97 3.29 -1.92 -26.35
C ALA A 97 3.70 -3.41 -26.34
N SER A 98 4.92 -3.74 -26.78
CA SER A 98 5.37 -5.14 -26.90
C SER A 98 5.85 -5.76 -25.58
N GLN A 99 6.10 -4.94 -24.55
CA GLN A 99 6.69 -5.36 -23.28
C GLN A 99 5.88 -4.94 -22.05
N THR A 100 4.68 -4.40 -22.27
CA THR A 100 3.85 -3.80 -21.21
C THR A 100 2.47 -4.44 -21.20
N ALA A 101 1.78 -4.34 -20.06
CA ALA A 101 0.34 -4.59 -20.04
C ALA A 101 -0.36 -3.57 -20.94
N SER A 102 -1.44 -3.96 -21.62
CA SER A 102 -2.22 -2.98 -22.40
C SER A 102 -2.87 -1.94 -21.48
N PRO A 103 -3.21 -0.74 -21.99
CA PRO A 103 -3.98 0.25 -21.24
C PRO A 103 -5.24 -0.32 -20.59
N GLU A 104 -6.00 -1.14 -21.30
CA GLU A 104 -7.24 -1.75 -20.81
C GLU A 104 -6.96 -2.78 -19.71
N GLN A 105 -5.88 -3.56 -19.84
CA GLN A 105 -5.45 -4.50 -18.81
C GLN A 105 -5.08 -3.75 -17.52
N MET A 106 -4.30 -2.66 -17.62
CA MET A 106 -3.90 -1.87 -16.45
C MET A 106 -5.07 -1.12 -15.82
N LEU A 107 -5.99 -0.58 -16.63
CA LEU A 107 -7.22 0.04 -16.13
C LEU A 107 -8.07 -0.93 -15.34
N ARG A 108 -8.31 -2.13 -15.90
CA ARG A 108 -9.06 -3.19 -15.21
C ARG A 108 -8.38 -3.61 -13.91
N ARG A 109 -7.06 -3.79 -13.94
CA ARG A 109 -6.26 -4.10 -12.76
C ARG A 109 -6.41 -3.03 -11.68
N ALA A 110 -6.21 -1.76 -12.04
CA ALA A 110 -6.32 -0.66 -11.10
C ALA A 110 -7.70 -0.59 -10.45
N ARG A 111 -8.77 -0.77 -11.22
CA ARG A 111 -10.15 -0.87 -10.71
C ARG A 111 -10.32 -2.02 -9.72
N ASN A 112 -9.83 -3.21 -10.06
CA ASN A 112 -9.91 -4.38 -9.18
C ASN A 112 -9.17 -4.13 -7.86
N CYS A 113 -7.99 -3.51 -7.92
CA CYS A 113 -7.21 -3.16 -6.73
C CYS A 113 -7.92 -2.11 -5.86
N MET A 114 -8.57 -1.10 -6.44
CA MET A 114 -9.36 -0.12 -5.67
C MET A 114 -10.61 -0.76 -5.07
N ALA A 115 -11.33 -1.57 -5.84
CA ALA A 115 -12.54 -2.23 -5.39
C ALA A 115 -12.26 -3.18 -4.21
N SER A 116 -11.14 -3.90 -4.24
CA SER A 116 -10.74 -4.75 -3.12
C SER A 116 -10.24 -3.96 -1.91
N ALA A 117 -9.66 -2.78 -2.11
CA ALA A 117 -9.22 -1.88 -1.04
C ALA A 117 -10.38 -1.15 -0.34
N ALA A 118 -11.43 -0.79 -1.07
CA ALA A 118 -12.52 0.08 -0.62
C ALA A 118 -13.14 -0.29 0.74
N PRO A 119 -13.39 -1.58 1.08
CA PRO A 119 -13.93 -1.95 2.40
C PRO A 119 -13.07 -1.53 3.59
N MET A 120 -11.79 -1.20 3.35
CA MET A 120 -10.83 -0.81 4.38
C MET A 120 -10.37 0.65 4.23
N LEU A 121 -10.95 1.44 3.31
CA LEU A 121 -10.71 2.87 3.20
C LEU A 121 -11.79 3.61 3.98
N LYS A 122 -11.56 3.80 5.30
CA LYS A 122 -12.59 4.35 6.20
C LYS A 122 -12.16 5.61 6.94
N GLY A 123 -13.14 6.46 7.18
CA GLY A 123 -13.02 7.68 7.98
C GLY A 123 -13.25 7.46 9.47
N PRO A 124 -13.07 8.52 10.29
CA PRO A 124 -13.14 8.45 11.74
C PRO A 124 -14.51 8.01 12.30
N ASN A 125 -15.57 8.15 11.52
CA ASN A 125 -16.92 7.73 11.91
C ASN A 125 -17.37 6.48 11.17
N ASN A 126 -16.42 5.62 10.75
CA ASN A 126 -16.68 4.46 9.89
C ASN A 126 -17.35 4.86 8.55
N GLU A 127 -17.07 6.08 8.08
CA GLU A 127 -17.46 6.56 6.76
C GLU A 127 -16.69 5.77 5.70
N GLU A 128 -17.37 5.31 4.65
CA GLU A 128 -16.75 4.54 3.57
C GLU A 128 -16.21 5.46 2.48
N LEU A 129 -14.99 5.21 2.01
CA LEU A 129 -14.41 5.88 0.84
C LEU A 129 -14.27 4.90 -0.32
N PHE A 130 -15.03 5.16 -1.38
CA PHE A 130 -14.90 4.47 -2.65
C PHE A 130 -13.95 5.23 -3.58
N ILE A 131 -13.14 4.50 -4.33
CA ILE A 131 -12.29 5.08 -5.37
C ILE A 131 -12.69 4.46 -6.71
N THR A 132 -13.22 5.30 -7.59
CA THR A 132 -13.66 4.93 -8.93
C THR A 132 -12.68 5.50 -9.94
N ILE A 133 -12.20 4.65 -10.84
CA ILE A 133 -11.30 5.04 -11.93
C ILE A 133 -12.08 4.94 -13.24
N ILE A 134 -12.23 6.04 -13.97
CA ILE A 134 -12.84 6.11 -15.30
C ILE A 134 -11.80 6.45 -16.35
N SER A 135 -11.97 5.95 -17.58
CA SER A 135 -11.10 6.32 -18.71
C SER A 135 -11.70 7.47 -19.52
N PRO A 136 -10.89 8.21 -20.30
CA PRO A 136 -11.39 9.23 -21.21
C PRO A 136 -12.46 8.69 -22.17
N ASP A 137 -12.28 7.47 -22.69
CA ASP A 137 -13.24 6.84 -23.60
C ASP A 137 -14.60 6.58 -22.95
N MET A 138 -14.61 6.20 -21.66
CA MET A 138 -15.86 5.99 -20.92
C MET A 138 -16.60 7.30 -20.70
N ILE A 139 -15.88 8.37 -20.37
CA ILE A 139 -16.44 9.72 -20.24
C ILE A 139 -17.03 10.17 -21.58
N ASN A 140 -16.26 10.03 -22.66
CA ASN A 140 -16.67 10.44 -24.00
C ASN A 140 -17.88 9.63 -24.50
N SER A 141 -17.93 8.33 -24.21
CA SER A 141 -19.07 7.47 -24.53
C SER A 141 -20.34 7.96 -23.83
N GLU A 142 -20.29 8.24 -22.53
CA GLU A 142 -21.45 8.76 -21.79
C GLU A 142 -21.87 10.14 -22.34
N ILE A 143 -20.93 11.07 -22.51
CA ILE A 143 -21.15 12.42 -23.04
C ILE A 143 -21.83 12.37 -24.41
N ASN A 144 -21.40 11.47 -25.29
CA ASN A 144 -21.95 11.36 -26.65
C ASN A 144 -23.27 10.59 -26.69
N SER A 145 -23.52 9.68 -25.74
CA SER A 145 -24.82 9.00 -25.60
C SER A 145 -25.92 9.93 -25.08
N THR A 146 -25.56 11.01 -24.40
CA THR A 146 -26.50 11.99 -23.84
C THR A 146 -27.07 12.89 -24.94
N GLN A 147 -28.37 12.75 -25.23
CA GLN A 147 -29.07 13.59 -26.21
C GLN A 147 -29.38 15.02 -25.70
N ASN A 148 -29.33 15.25 -24.38
CA ASN A 148 -29.63 16.56 -23.78
C ASN A 148 -28.38 17.45 -23.72
N ASN A 149 -28.34 18.51 -24.52
CA ASN A 149 -27.21 19.45 -24.60
C ASN A 149 -26.87 20.15 -23.28
N SER A 150 -27.87 20.48 -22.45
CA SER A 150 -27.62 21.09 -21.13
C SER A 150 -26.88 20.12 -20.21
N LEU A 151 -27.31 18.85 -20.23
CA LEU A 151 -26.69 17.78 -19.47
C LEU A 151 -25.29 17.44 -20.00
N LYS A 152 -25.11 17.45 -21.32
CA LYS A 152 -23.81 17.29 -21.98
C LYS A 152 -22.80 18.35 -21.52
N ASN A 153 -23.22 19.62 -21.50
CA ASN A 153 -22.36 20.72 -21.01
C ASN A 153 -22.04 20.55 -19.52
N ARG A 154 -22.99 20.08 -18.70
CA ARG A 154 -22.74 19.80 -17.27
C ARG A 154 -21.77 18.64 -17.09
N LEU A 155 -21.93 17.55 -17.84
CA LEU A 155 -21.00 16.42 -17.86
C LEU A 155 -19.59 16.87 -18.20
N GLN A 156 -19.43 17.68 -19.26
CA GLN A 156 -18.13 18.23 -19.65
C GLN A 156 -17.49 19.08 -18.54
N ASN A 157 -18.28 19.92 -17.86
CA ASN A 157 -17.80 20.76 -16.75
C ASN A 157 -17.48 19.97 -15.48
N LEU A 158 -18.11 18.80 -15.32
CA LEU A 158 -17.91 17.88 -14.21
C LEU A 158 -16.99 16.72 -14.59
N THR A 159 -16.26 16.78 -15.70
CA THR A 159 -15.26 15.76 -16.00
C THR A 159 -14.09 15.90 -15.01
N PRO A 160 -13.67 14.83 -14.30
CA PRO A 160 -12.48 14.91 -13.47
C PRO A 160 -11.27 15.27 -14.34
N PRO A 161 -10.30 16.04 -13.83
CA PRO A 161 -9.06 16.31 -14.56
C PRO A 161 -8.42 14.99 -15.00
N GLN A 162 -7.96 14.94 -16.26
CA GLN A 162 -7.27 13.75 -16.76
C GLN A 162 -5.92 13.58 -16.06
N ILE A 163 -5.63 12.34 -15.68
CA ILE A 163 -4.36 11.87 -15.14
C ILE A 163 -3.77 10.93 -16.17
N ASP A 164 -2.65 11.32 -16.76
CA ASP A 164 -1.91 10.46 -17.68
C ASP A 164 -0.91 9.61 -16.90
N ILE A 165 -1.03 8.29 -17.04
CA ILE A 165 -0.14 7.32 -16.40
C ILE A 165 0.53 6.48 -17.48
N ASN A 166 1.86 6.57 -17.57
CA ASN A 166 2.63 5.73 -18.46
C ASN A 166 2.76 4.32 -17.87
N ILE A 167 2.50 3.31 -18.70
CA ILE A 167 2.80 1.92 -18.39
C ILE A 167 4.23 1.65 -18.81
N LEU A 168 5.07 1.32 -17.83
CA LEU A 168 6.44 0.89 -18.04
C LEU A 168 6.51 -0.64 -18.13
N PRO A 169 7.52 -1.22 -18.81
CA PRO A 169 7.79 -2.65 -18.74
C PRO A 169 7.91 -3.12 -17.29
N PRO A 170 7.81 -4.45 -17.02
CA PRO A 170 8.10 -4.95 -15.68
C PRO A 170 9.45 -4.42 -15.25
N ALA A 171 9.61 -4.18 -13.96
CA ALA A 171 10.90 -3.88 -13.38
C ALA A 171 11.80 -5.11 -13.51
N ILE A 172 12.32 -5.39 -14.71
CA ILE A 172 13.32 -6.43 -14.93
C ILE A 172 14.63 -5.82 -14.43
N ALA A 173 14.77 -5.76 -13.11
CA ALA A 173 16.08 -5.71 -12.54
C ALA A 173 16.75 -7.05 -12.94
N PRO A 174 17.91 -7.02 -13.62
CA PRO A 174 18.60 -8.26 -14.00
C PRO A 174 18.78 -9.10 -12.74
N LEU A 175 18.43 -10.39 -12.78
CA LEU A 175 18.61 -11.28 -11.63
C LEU A 175 20.03 -11.08 -11.08
N ASN A 176 20.15 -11.01 -9.75
CA ASN A 176 21.43 -11.13 -9.09
C ASN A 176 22.14 -12.40 -9.61
N PRO A 177 23.47 -12.47 -9.56
CA PRO A 177 24.23 -13.64 -10.05
C PRO A 177 23.78 -14.99 -9.45
N ASP A 178 23.10 -14.98 -8.29
CA ASP A 178 22.54 -16.16 -7.62
C ASP A 178 21.10 -16.52 -8.07
N GLY A 179 20.54 -15.80 -9.05
CA GLY A 179 19.18 -16.00 -9.53
C GLY A 179 18.09 -15.36 -8.67
N SER A 180 18.44 -14.61 -7.61
CA SER A 180 17.48 -13.79 -6.87
C SER A 180 17.17 -12.50 -7.62
N LEU A 181 15.97 -11.94 -7.45
CA LEU A 181 15.66 -10.63 -8.01
C LEU A 181 16.40 -9.56 -7.20
N PRO A 182 17.06 -8.56 -7.82
CA PRO A 182 17.60 -7.44 -7.08
C PRO A 182 16.49 -6.77 -6.26
N PRO A 183 16.81 -6.25 -5.07
CA PRO A 183 15.85 -5.49 -4.28
C PRO A 183 15.40 -4.20 -4.95
N GLU A 184 15.98 -3.81 -6.10
CA GLU A 184 15.57 -2.62 -6.86
C GLU A 184 14.32 -2.88 -7.71
N ARG A 185 13.22 -2.89 -6.97
CA ARG A 185 11.91 -2.41 -7.39
C ARG A 185 12.12 -1.11 -8.15
N TYR A 186 11.72 -1.02 -9.42
CA TYR A 186 11.52 0.30 -10.02
C TYR A 186 10.63 1.08 -9.07
N ARG A 187 11.16 2.19 -8.56
CA ARG A 187 10.39 3.07 -7.71
C ARG A 187 9.21 3.53 -8.54
N GLY A 188 8.03 3.22 -8.04
CA GLY A 188 6.82 3.73 -8.64
C GLY A 188 6.76 5.23 -8.46
N ASN A 189 6.23 5.91 -9.47
CA ASN A 189 5.74 7.25 -9.28
C ASN A 189 4.30 7.30 -9.79
N ALA A 190 3.54 8.27 -9.31
CA ALA A 190 2.12 8.36 -9.58
C ALA A 190 1.78 8.45 -11.08
N ASN A 191 2.73 8.84 -11.92
CA ASN A 191 2.57 8.97 -13.37
C ASN A 191 3.18 7.80 -14.17
N ASN A 192 3.84 6.84 -13.53
CA ASN A 192 4.56 5.75 -14.18
C ASN A 192 4.31 4.43 -13.43
N PHE A 193 3.46 3.59 -13.99
CA PHE A 193 3.13 2.29 -13.41
C PHE A 193 3.89 1.21 -14.15
N THR A 194 4.75 0.45 -13.47
CA THR A 194 5.31 -0.74 -14.11
C THR A 194 4.22 -1.79 -14.26
N SER A 195 4.28 -2.57 -15.33
CA SER A 195 3.26 -3.59 -15.62
C SER A 195 3.15 -4.67 -14.53
N ASP A 196 4.13 -4.76 -13.63
CA ASP A 196 4.18 -5.69 -12.50
C ASP A 196 3.87 -5.07 -11.13
N PHE A 197 3.50 -3.78 -11.03
CA PHE A 197 3.09 -3.17 -9.76
C PHE A 197 2.07 -4.00 -9.00
N SER A 198 2.32 -4.25 -7.71
CA SER A 198 1.32 -4.88 -6.85
C SER A 198 0.11 -3.98 -6.65
N CYS A 199 -1.06 -4.55 -6.29
CA CYS A 199 -2.23 -3.74 -5.94
C CYS A 199 -1.95 -2.73 -4.82
N ALA A 200 -1.08 -3.09 -3.87
CA ALA A 200 -0.66 -2.17 -2.82
C ALA A 200 -0.01 -0.89 -3.39
N GLN A 201 0.88 -1.05 -4.37
CA GLN A 201 1.53 0.06 -5.06
C GLN A 201 0.51 0.85 -5.89
N ILE A 202 -0.37 0.18 -6.65
CA ILE A 202 -1.40 0.87 -7.43
C ILE A 202 -2.30 1.71 -6.52
N VAL A 203 -2.75 1.19 -5.38
CA VAL A 203 -3.54 1.95 -4.40
C VAL A 203 -2.73 3.11 -3.83
N HIS A 204 -1.45 2.90 -3.51
CA HIS A 204 -0.58 3.92 -2.93
C HIS A 204 -0.38 5.09 -3.88
N GLU A 205 -0.05 4.79 -5.14
CA GLU A 205 0.12 5.79 -6.20
C GLU A 205 -1.19 6.50 -6.55
N MET A 206 -2.35 5.82 -6.48
CA MET A 206 -3.63 6.49 -6.68
C MET A 206 -4.00 7.41 -5.52
N LEU A 207 -3.64 7.06 -4.28
CA LEU A 207 -3.83 7.95 -3.12
C LEU A 207 -2.95 9.20 -3.19
N HIS A 208 -1.80 9.13 -3.85
CA HIS A 208 -1.03 10.31 -4.22
C HIS A 208 -1.80 11.27 -5.12
N HIS A 209 -2.54 10.78 -6.12
CA HIS A 209 -3.44 11.61 -6.93
C HIS A 209 -4.62 12.18 -6.12
N GLY A 210 -4.93 11.58 -4.98
CA GLY A 210 -5.84 12.11 -3.96
C GLY A 210 -5.24 13.21 -3.09
N GLY A 211 -3.96 13.56 -3.28
CA GLY A 211 -3.27 14.58 -2.50
C GLY A 211 -2.65 14.06 -1.19
N LEU A 212 -2.50 12.74 -1.02
CA LEU A 212 -1.69 12.19 0.07
C LEU A 212 -0.20 12.24 -0.29
N CYS A 213 0.66 12.39 0.72
CA CYS A 213 2.11 12.41 0.55
C CYS A 213 2.73 11.14 1.12
N ASP A 214 3.92 10.80 0.66
CA ASP A 214 4.71 9.72 1.23
C ASP A 214 5.14 10.04 2.68
N GLU A 215 5.19 9.01 3.51
CA GLU A 215 5.43 9.12 4.96
C GLU A 215 6.63 8.28 5.42
N TYR A 216 7.59 8.03 4.52
CA TYR A 216 8.77 7.18 4.78
C TYR A 216 10.07 7.80 4.29
N LEU A 217 11.18 7.43 4.95
CA LEU A 217 12.52 7.68 4.45
C LEU A 217 12.75 6.92 3.15
N GLU A 218 13.31 7.61 2.19
CA GLU A 218 13.75 6.95 0.98
C GLU A 218 15.22 6.52 1.17
N THR A 219 15.48 5.21 1.23
CA THR A 219 16.77 4.66 1.70
C THR A 219 17.74 4.23 0.60
N ASN A 220 17.27 4.08 -0.65
CA ASN A 220 18.05 3.46 -1.73
C ASN A 220 18.18 4.41 -2.92
N PHE A 221 19.19 5.29 -2.87
CA PHE A 221 19.45 6.22 -3.95
C PHE A 221 20.84 6.19 -4.50
N SER A 222 20.91 6.38 -5.81
CA SER A 222 22.14 6.76 -6.46
C SER A 222 22.60 8.12 -5.91
N PRO A 223 23.91 8.38 -5.83
CA PRO A 223 24.44 9.68 -5.42
C PRO A 223 23.84 10.85 -6.21
N GLU A 224 23.48 10.64 -7.48
CA GLU A 224 22.84 11.64 -8.33
C GLU A 224 21.42 11.98 -7.85
N PHE A 225 20.65 10.98 -7.42
CA PHE A 225 19.33 11.21 -6.84
C PHE A 225 19.43 11.94 -5.51
N GLU A 226 20.36 11.54 -4.63
CA GLU A 226 20.64 12.25 -3.38
C GLU A 226 21.01 13.72 -3.62
N GLN A 227 21.80 14.00 -4.66
CA GLN A 227 22.14 15.36 -5.08
C GLN A 227 20.96 16.15 -5.65
N ALA A 228 19.97 15.50 -6.26
CA ALA A 228 18.82 16.15 -6.87
C ALA A 228 17.67 16.42 -5.87
N GLU A 229 17.48 15.52 -4.91
CA GLU A 229 16.29 15.45 -4.07
C GLU A 229 16.53 15.99 -2.65
N GLY A 230 17.78 16.37 -2.34
CA GLY A 230 18.15 17.10 -1.13
C GLY A 230 18.28 16.21 0.11
N LEU A 231 18.99 16.73 1.12
CA LEU A 231 19.35 15.98 2.32
C LEU A 231 18.14 15.49 3.12
N CYS A 232 17.02 16.22 3.12
CA CYS A 232 15.81 15.86 3.89
C CYS A 232 14.97 14.71 3.30
N ARG A 233 15.48 14.00 2.28
CA ARG A 233 14.86 12.77 1.74
C ARG A 233 15.67 11.51 2.02
N THR A 234 16.98 11.64 2.24
CA THR A 234 17.86 10.47 2.32
C THR A 234 18.06 10.05 3.77
N ALA A 235 18.24 8.74 3.98
CA ALA A 235 18.37 8.13 5.30
C ALA A 235 19.64 8.54 6.09
N LYS A 236 20.51 9.38 5.53
CA LYS A 236 21.80 9.74 6.12
C LYS A 236 21.70 10.75 7.26
N ASP A 237 20.64 11.54 7.33
CA ASP A 237 20.35 12.38 8.49
C ASP A 237 19.15 11.79 9.26
N PRO A 238 19.31 11.37 10.52
CA PRO A 238 18.19 10.87 11.33
C PRO A 238 17.08 11.91 11.54
N ASN A 239 17.32 13.19 11.22
CA ASN A 239 16.33 14.26 11.20
C ASN A 239 15.73 14.52 9.79
N ALA A 240 16.33 13.96 8.73
CA ALA A 240 15.91 14.08 7.32
C ALA A 240 14.74 13.17 6.94
N ILE A 241 13.85 12.89 7.88
CA ILE A 241 12.79 11.94 7.63
C ILE A 241 11.70 12.61 6.79
N ARG A 242 10.92 11.90 5.97
CA ARG A 242 9.58 12.36 5.57
C ARG A 242 8.68 12.46 6.80
N ALA A 243 7.46 12.99 6.67
CA ALA A 243 6.53 13.01 7.79
C ALA A 243 6.48 11.58 8.35
N LEU A 244 6.99 11.36 9.57
CA LEU A 244 7.32 10.02 10.07
C LEU A 244 6.02 9.25 10.26
N GLY A 245 5.58 8.60 9.19
CA GLY A 245 4.44 7.73 9.23
C GLY A 245 4.85 6.49 9.99
N PRO A 246 3.96 5.94 10.82
CA PRO A 246 4.18 4.61 11.32
C PRO A 246 4.29 3.66 10.12
N THR A 247 5.08 2.61 10.29
CA THR A 247 5.33 1.60 9.24
C THR A 247 4.05 0.86 8.81
N ASP A 248 2.96 1.04 9.55
CA ASP A 248 1.63 0.54 9.24
C ASP A 248 0.75 1.55 8.46
N SER A 249 1.26 2.74 8.13
CA SER A 249 0.59 3.69 7.23
C SER A 249 0.64 3.17 5.81
N PHE A 250 -0.48 3.29 5.10
CA PHE A 250 -0.54 2.93 3.68
C PHE A 250 0.33 3.85 2.81
N MET A 251 0.64 5.05 3.30
CA MET A 251 1.55 6.00 2.66
C MET A 251 3.01 5.84 3.13
N SER A 252 3.33 4.81 3.93
CA SER A 252 4.70 4.44 4.28
C SER A 252 5.32 3.49 3.25
N SER A 253 6.62 3.16 3.40
CA SER A 253 7.29 2.10 2.64
C SER A 253 6.67 0.71 2.91
N GLY A 254 5.89 0.58 3.99
CA GLY A 254 5.14 -0.59 4.38
C GLY A 254 3.79 -0.78 3.67
N ALA A 255 3.44 0.01 2.64
CA ALA A 255 2.16 -0.09 1.92
C ALA A 255 1.80 -1.53 1.51
N GLN A 256 2.78 -2.32 1.05
CA GLN A 256 2.57 -3.74 0.74
C GLN A 256 2.16 -4.55 1.97
N PHE A 257 2.82 -4.33 3.10
CA PHE A 257 2.49 -5.00 4.35
C PHE A 257 1.07 -4.64 4.81
N VAL A 258 0.72 -3.34 4.78
CA VAL A 258 -0.62 -2.85 5.14
C VAL A 258 -1.67 -3.48 4.23
N TYR A 259 -1.50 -3.42 2.92
CA TYR A 259 -2.45 -4.00 1.98
C TYR A 259 -2.66 -5.50 2.23
N ARG A 260 -1.59 -6.27 2.47
CA ARG A 260 -1.69 -7.71 2.76
C ARG A 260 -2.41 -7.98 4.07
N THR A 261 -2.15 -7.18 5.09
CA THR A 261 -2.77 -7.29 6.42
C THR A 261 -4.26 -6.95 6.40
N TYR A 262 -4.70 -6.10 5.47
CA TYR A 262 -6.08 -5.62 5.39
C TYR A 262 -6.92 -6.30 4.30
N ILE A 263 -6.36 -6.55 3.13
CA ILE A 263 -7.11 -7.10 1.99
C ILE A 263 -6.81 -8.59 1.77
N GLY A 264 -5.63 -9.02 2.20
CA GLY A 264 -5.08 -10.32 1.91
C GLY A 264 -4.31 -10.30 0.60
N ARG A 265 -3.19 -10.99 0.56
CA ARG A 265 -2.42 -11.22 -0.67
C ARG A 265 -3.05 -12.34 -1.48
N THR A 266 -3.24 -12.11 -2.78
CA THR A 266 -3.50 -13.15 -3.78
C THR A 266 -2.24 -13.45 -4.57
N ARG A 267 -1.92 -14.74 -4.76
CA ARG A 267 -0.78 -15.18 -5.58
C ARG A 267 -1.06 -16.52 -6.23
N ASN A 268 -0.37 -16.72 -7.35
CA ASN A 268 -0.22 -18.02 -7.98
C ASN A 268 1.25 -18.46 -7.80
N CYS A 269 1.46 -19.75 -7.60
CA CYS A 269 2.79 -20.36 -7.49
C CYS A 269 2.86 -21.47 -8.53
N GLU A 270 3.66 -21.26 -9.56
CA GLU A 270 3.86 -22.25 -10.62
C GLU A 270 4.88 -23.30 -10.15
N ILE A 271 4.44 -24.55 -10.13
CA ILE A 271 5.27 -25.70 -9.80
C ILE A 271 6.05 -26.11 -11.07
N PRO A 272 7.40 -26.09 -11.06
CA PRO A 272 8.20 -26.38 -12.25
C PRO A 272 8.00 -27.83 -12.72
N SER A 273 8.05 -28.12 -14.03
CA SER A 273 7.82 -29.45 -14.63
C SER A 273 8.93 -30.49 -14.36
N THR A 274 9.84 -30.20 -13.43
CA THR A 274 10.94 -31.09 -13.03
C THR A 274 10.43 -32.27 -12.19
N ALA A 275 11.28 -33.30 -12.01
CA ALA A 275 10.96 -34.44 -11.13
C ALA A 275 10.60 -33.98 -9.70
N ALA A 276 11.38 -33.05 -9.13
CA ALA A 276 11.10 -32.46 -7.82
C ALA A 276 9.76 -31.72 -7.79
N GLY A 277 9.45 -30.95 -8.83
CA GLY A 277 8.14 -30.29 -8.93
C GLY A 277 6.98 -31.28 -9.09
N ASN A 278 7.16 -32.41 -9.78
CA ASN A 278 6.13 -33.46 -9.85
C ASN A 278 5.90 -34.11 -8.48
N GLN A 279 6.96 -34.42 -7.74
CA GLN A 279 6.84 -34.91 -6.37
C GLN A 279 6.12 -33.90 -5.46
N MET A 280 6.46 -32.61 -5.57
CA MET A 280 5.81 -31.55 -4.79
C MET A 280 4.32 -31.46 -5.12
N ARG A 281 3.98 -31.53 -6.41
CA ARG A 281 2.59 -31.54 -6.87
C ARG A 281 1.85 -32.75 -6.33
N GLU A 282 2.43 -33.95 -6.39
CA GLU A 282 1.85 -35.17 -5.85
C GLU A 282 1.64 -35.07 -4.33
N PHE A 283 2.64 -34.57 -3.61
CA PHE A 283 2.55 -34.30 -2.17
C PHE A 283 1.40 -33.34 -1.86
N ILE A 284 1.37 -32.17 -2.49
CA ILE A 284 0.30 -31.18 -2.31
C ILE A 284 -1.05 -31.80 -2.66
N SER A 285 -1.15 -32.55 -3.76
CA SER A 285 -2.40 -33.18 -4.19
C SER A 285 -2.94 -34.18 -3.18
N ARG A 286 -2.06 -34.88 -2.46
CA ARG A 286 -2.42 -35.83 -1.39
C ARG A 286 -3.01 -35.14 -0.16
N TYR A 287 -2.61 -33.89 0.09
CA TYR A 287 -2.93 -33.14 1.31
C TYR A 287 -3.76 -31.88 1.05
N GLN A 288 -4.43 -31.74 -0.10
CA GLN A 288 -5.17 -30.52 -0.49
C GLN A 288 -6.19 -30.04 0.54
N ASN A 289 -6.79 -30.96 1.32
CA ASN A 289 -7.80 -30.64 2.33
C ASN A 289 -7.25 -30.69 3.76
N GLU A 290 -5.94 -30.84 3.91
CA GLU A 290 -5.31 -31.09 5.20
C GLU A 290 -4.63 -29.82 5.71
N PRO A 291 -4.61 -29.61 7.04
CA PRO A 291 -3.89 -28.50 7.64
C PRO A 291 -2.37 -28.48 7.35
N ILE A 292 -1.83 -29.59 6.85
CA ILE A 292 -0.48 -29.71 6.31
C ILE A 292 -0.24 -28.67 5.20
N MET A 293 -1.23 -28.38 4.36
CA MET A 293 -1.09 -27.35 3.33
C MET A 293 -0.94 -25.96 3.94
N ASN A 294 -1.66 -25.67 5.03
CA ASN A 294 -1.45 -24.44 5.76
C ASN A 294 -0.04 -24.38 6.34
N LEU A 295 0.50 -25.46 6.89
CA LEU A 295 1.87 -25.49 7.41
C LEU A 295 2.93 -25.20 6.33
N ILE A 296 2.78 -25.78 5.13
CA ILE A 296 3.72 -25.55 4.01
C ILE A 296 3.64 -24.10 3.53
N MET A 297 2.43 -23.60 3.36
CA MET A 297 2.18 -22.32 2.71
C MET A 297 2.34 -21.14 3.67
N THR A 298 2.16 -21.33 4.98
CA THR A 298 2.18 -20.24 5.96
C THR A 298 3.59 -19.64 6.02
N ARG A 299 3.65 -18.31 5.84
CA ARG A 299 4.85 -17.50 6.06
C ARG A 299 5.25 -17.61 7.53
N ASN A 300 6.53 -17.76 7.81
CA ASN A 300 7.06 -17.76 9.16
C ASN A 300 8.13 -16.67 9.33
N PHE A 301 8.78 -16.64 10.49
CA PHE A 301 9.84 -15.67 10.78
C PHE A 301 11.07 -15.84 9.89
N ASP A 302 11.36 -17.07 9.43
CA ASP A 302 12.52 -17.30 8.57
C ASP A 302 12.36 -16.58 7.22
N ASP A 303 11.11 -16.38 6.76
CA ASP A 303 10.76 -15.64 5.54
C ASP A 303 10.71 -14.11 5.70
N ILE A 304 10.76 -13.59 6.93
CA ILE A 304 10.76 -12.14 7.17
C ILE A 304 12.19 -11.64 7.03
N ILE A 305 12.47 -11.03 5.88
CA ILE A 305 13.75 -10.36 5.60
C ILE A 305 13.51 -8.85 5.68
N ILE A 306 14.16 -8.19 6.62
CA ILE A 306 14.19 -6.73 6.74
C ILE A 306 15.61 -6.31 6.39
N PRO A 307 15.85 -5.75 5.19
CA PRO A 307 17.18 -5.34 4.78
C PRO A 307 17.81 -4.36 5.77
N ALA A 308 19.08 -4.54 6.08
CA ALA A 308 19.78 -3.69 7.05
C ALA A 308 19.74 -2.20 6.66
N GLN A 309 19.78 -1.93 5.36
CA GLN A 309 19.73 -0.58 4.80
C GLN A 309 18.36 0.09 5.03
N GLU A 310 17.25 -0.66 5.00
CA GLU A 310 15.89 -0.12 5.21
C GLU A 310 15.70 0.44 6.62
N ILE A 311 16.49 -0.03 7.58
CA ILE A 311 16.47 0.43 8.98
C ILE A 311 17.65 1.34 9.33
N GLY A 312 18.49 1.69 8.35
CA GLY A 312 19.61 2.62 8.50
C GLY A 312 20.89 2.00 9.06
N ILE A 313 21.16 0.73 8.77
CA ILE A 313 22.50 0.12 8.95
C ILE A 313 23.26 0.27 7.63
N ASP A 314 24.34 1.04 7.65
CA ASP A 314 25.22 1.29 6.49
C ASP A 314 26.38 0.26 6.40
N ASP A 315 26.12 -0.96 6.86
CA ASP A 315 27.09 -2.06 6.81
C ASP A 315 26.68 -3.03 5.69
N ALA A 316 27.38 -2.95 4.56
CA ALA A 316 27.13 -3.80 3.40
C ALA A 316 27.32 -5.30 3.69
N THR A 317 28.00 -5.68 4.77
CA THR A 317 28.16 -7.08 5.18
C THR A 317 26.90 -7.64 5.85
N ILE A 318 26.03 -6.75 6.36
CA ILE A 318 24.76 -7.12 6.98
C ILE A 318 23.66 -6.96 5.93
N GLN A 319 23.20 -8.08 5.38
CA GLN A 319 22.07 -8.07 4.43
C GLN A 319 20.72 -8.10 5.14
N ASP A 320 20.61 -8.85 6.24
CA ASP A 320 19.38 -9.06 6.99
C ASP A 320 19.56 -8.57 8.42
N ALA A 321 18.80 -7.55 8.80
CA ALA A 321 18.86 -6.96 10.14
C ALA A 321 18.60 -7.96 11.27
N ARG A 322 17.93 -9.08 10.97
CA ARG A 322 17.72 -10.17 11.93
C ARG A 322 19.03 -10.73 12.49
N THR A 323 20.08 -10.84 11.68
CA THR A 323 21.36 -11.42 12.15
C THR A 323 22.07 -10.52 13.15
N GLU A 324 21.74 -9.23 13.15
CA GLU A 324 22.28 -8.24 14.08
C GLU A 324 21.48 -8.18 15.38
N PHE A 325 20.15 -8.18 15.31
CA PHE A 325 19.28 -7.84 16.45
C PHE A 325 18.52 -9.01 17.06
N CYS A 326 18.59 -10.21 16.48
CA CYS A 326 17.87 -11.37 16.98
C CYS A 326 18.79 -12.54 17.27
N SER A 327 18.42 -13.30 18.30
CA SER A 327 18.91 -14.65 18.54
C SER A 327 17.79 -15.65 18.31
N THR A 328 18.13 -16.82 17.77
CA THR A 328 17.18 -17.94 17.62
C THR A 328 17.72 -19.17 18.33
N THR A 329 16.83 -19.91 18.99
CA THR A 329 17.16 -21.16 19.67
C THR A 329 16.19 -22.27 19.26
N ASN A 330 16.69 -23.49 19.16
CA ASN A 330 15.86 -24.66 18.86
C ASN A 330 15.18 -25.14 20.13
N SER A 331 13.85 -25.26 20.09
CA SER A 331 13.05 -25.74 21.24
C SER A 331 12.63 -27.21 21.11
N GLY A 332 13.08 -27.90 20.04
CA GLY A 332 12.83 -29.33 19.80
C GLY A 332 11.99 -29.62 18.54
N TYR A 333 11.84 -30.91 18.24
CA TYR A 333 10.98 -31.40 17.17
C TYR A 333 9.55 -31.60 17.67
N ILE A 334 8.56 -31.26 16.86
CA ILE A 334 7.16 -31.57 17.14
C ILE A 334 6.83 -32.90 16.44
N PRO A 335 6.34 -33.92 17.17
CA PRO A 335 5.82 -35.14 16.56
C PRO A 335 4.63 -34.80 15.65
N PHE A 336 4.61 -35.34 14.42
CA PHE A 336 3.52 -35.07 13.47
C PHE A 336 2.19 -35.73 13.88
N GLU A 337 2.28 -36.80 14.68
CA GLU A 337 1.14 -37.59 15.19
C GLU A 337 0.41 -36.91 16.35
N GLU A 338 1.02 -35.91 16.98
CA GLU A 338 0.32 -35.02 17.90
C GLU A 338 -0.44 -34.00 17.05
N THR A 339 -1.76 -33.94 17.25
CA THR A 339 -2.67 -32.99 16.59
C THR A 339 -2.17 -31.57 16.80
N ILE A 340 -1.35 -31.06 15.88
CA ILE A 340 -1.09 -29.63 15.77
C ILE A 340 -2.48 -29.02 15.61
N ASP A 341 -2.91 -28.23 16.57
CA ASP A 341 -4.15 -27.48 16.43
C ASP A 341 -3.87 -26.34 15.46
N TYR A 342 -4.16 -26.58 14.17
CA TYR A 342 -3.96 -25.59 13.11
C TYR A 342 -4.97 -24.44 13.16
N THR A 343 -5.91 -24.47 14.11
CA THR A 343 -6.70 -23.30 14.45
C THR A 343 -5.89 -22.32 15.30
N GLN A 344 -4.84 -22.79 15.97
CA GLN A 344 -3.88 -21.93 16.66
C GLN A 344 -2.86 -21.33 15.68
N PRO A 345 -2.39 -20.11 15.96
CA PRO A 345 -1.28 -19.50 15.25
C PRO A 345 -0.02 -20.38 15.31
N LEU A 346 0.70 -20.49 14.19
CA LEU A 346 2.00 -21.17 14.15
C LEU A 346 3.13 -20.34 14.79
N THR A 347 2.82 -19.09 15.13
CA THR A 347 3.69 -18.16 15.85
C THR A 347 3.00 -17.72 17.13
N THR A 348 3.70 -17.62 18.25
CA THR A 348 3.12 -17.15 19.51
C THR A 348 4.06 -16.12 20.12
N ILE A 349 3.57 -14.90 20.30
CA ILE A 349 4.31 -13.84 21.00
C ILE A 349 4.29 -14.17 22.49
N THR A 350 5.47 -14.34 23.09
CA THR A 350 5.64 -14.68 24.50
C THR A 350 5.92 -13.44 25.35
N ASN A 351 6.55 -12.42 24.78
CA ASN A 351 6.76 -11.12 25.40
C ASN A 351 6.90 -10.05 24.31
N GLU A 352 6.36 -8.86 24.55
CA GLU A 352 6.48 -7.69 23.67
C GLU A 352 6.49 -6.41 24.52
N ASP A 353 7.54 -5.61 24.38
CA ASP A 353 7.64 -4.27 24.97
C ASP A 353 8.14 -3.27 23.92
N GLU A 354 8.43 -2.02 24.29
CA GLU A 354 8.90 -1.00 23.33
C GLU A 354 10.18 -1.41 22.59
N ASN A 355 11.14 -2.04 23.26
CA ASN A 355 12.49 -2.32 22.76
C ASN A 355 12.76 -3.79 22.45
N SER A 356 11.78 -4.68 22.61
CA SER A 356 11.95 -6.11 22.40
C SER A 356 10.70 -6.81 21.90
N ILE A 357 10.92 -7.95 21.25
CA ILE A 357 9.88 -8.93 20.94
C ILE A 357 10.46 -10.34 21.06
N HIS A 358 9.74 -11.19 21.78
CA HIS A 358 10.05 -12.60 21.99
C HIS A 358 8.88 -13.44 21.51
N PHE A 359 9.16 -14.48 20.73
CA PHE A 359 8.12 -15.33 20.19
C PHE A 359 8.63 -16.73 19.88
N THR A 360 7.72 -17.69 19.91
CA THR A 360 7.96 -19.04 19.38
C THR A 360 7.33 -19.16 18.01
N TYR A 361 7.95 -19.89 17.09
CA TYR A 361 7.38 -20.17 15.77
C TYR A 361 7.75 -21.55 15.28
N LEU A 362 6.99 -22.06 14.31
CA LEU A 362 7.36 -23.29 13.60
C LEU A 362 8.29 -22.97 12.43
N GLU A 363 9.47 -23.56 12.45
CA GLU A 363 10.36 -23.60 11.29
C GLU A 363 9.64 -24.32 10.16
N LYS A 364 9.67 -23.71 8.97
CA LYS A 364 9.13 -24.31 7.77
C LYS A 364 9.83 -25.63 7.53
N MET A 365 9.04 -26.60 7.07
CA MET A 365 9.53 -27.85 6.54
C MET A 365 10.62 -27.55 5.51
N ALA A 366 11.87 -27.91 5.85
CA ALA A 366 13.05 -27.45 5.15
C ALA A 366 12.94 -27.69 3.64
N ASN A 367 13.38 -26.67 2.89
CA ASN A 367 13.50 -26.59 1.44
C ASN A 367 13.37 -27.92 0.71
N TYR A 368 12.46 -27.95 -0.27
CA TYR A 368 12.29 -29.01 -1.27
C TYR A 368 13.54 -29.10 -2.17
N SER A 369 14.69 -29.39 -1.56
CA SER A 369 15.92 -29.79 -2.20
C SER A 369 15.72 -31.22 -2.67
N THR A 370 16.20 -31.50 -3.87
CA THR A 370 15.94 -32.66 -4.76
C THR A 370 16.18 -34.07 -4.17
N SER A 371 16.38 -34.22 -2.87
CA SER A 371 16.82 -35.46 -2.21
C SER A 371 16.11 -35.81 -0.89
N VAL A 372 15.18 -34.99 -0.38
CA VAL A 372 14.56 -35.26 0.93
C VAL A 372 13.34 -36.17 0.80
N ASN A 373 13.40 -37.33 1.44
CA ASN A 373 12.26 -38.23 1.60
C ASN A 373 11.19 -37.56 2.47
N LEU A 374 10.03 -37.27 1.89
CA LEU A 374 8.96 -36.46 2.50
C LEU A 374 8.36 -37.11 3.76
N GLU A 375 8.59 -38.40 3.96
CA GLU A 375 8.13 -39.17 5.12
C GLU A 375 8.81 -38.77 6.45
N TYR A 376 9.91 -38.01 6.43
CA TYR A 376 10.66 -37.65 7.64
C TYR A 376 10.59 -36.19 8.04
N ILE A 377 9.67 -35.43 7.45
CA ILE A 377 9.61 -33.99 7.68
C ILE A 377 8.85 -33.70 8.98
N ARG A 378 9.61 -33.40 10.03
CA ARG A 378 9.07 -32.95 11.33
C ARG A 378 9.28 -31.46 11.51
N PRO A 379 8.22 -30.65 11.71
CA PRO A 379 8.39 -29.23 12.00
C PRO A 379 9.18 -29.06 13.30
N LYS A 380 10.09 -28.08 13.31
CA LYS A 380 10.84 -27.72 14.52
C LYS A 380 10.22 -26.49 15.14
N ARG A 381 10.07 -26.49 16.46
CA ARG A 381 9.73 -25.27 17.19
C ARG A 381 11.02 -24.50 17.45
N LYS A 382 11.02 -23.22 17.11
CA LYS A 382 12.09 -22.28 17.42
C LYS A 382 11.57 -21.18 18.32
N THR A 383 12.46 -20.62 19.13
CA THR A 383 12.22 -19.39 19.88
C THR A 383 13.13 -18.31 19.32
N ALA A 384 12.55 -17.16 18.99
CA ALA A 384 13.28 -15.96 18.60
C ALA A 384 13.19 -14.92 19.70
N SER A 385 14.30 -14.23 19.94
CA SER A 385 14.45 -13.16 20.90
C SER A 385 15.16 -12.01 20.23
N CYS A 386 14.44 -10.94 19.95
CA CYS A 386 14.97 -9.73 19.33
C CYS A 386 14.89 -8.57 20.33
N THR A 387 16.02 -7.92 20.62
CA THR A 387 16.08 -6.89 21.67
C THR A 387 17.11 -5.81 21.34
N CYS A 388 16.80 -4.57 21.70
CA CYS A 388 17.76 -3.47 21.64
C CYS A 388 18.61 -3.34 22.92
N SER A 389 18.42 -4.23 23.89
CA SER A 389 19.23 -4.25 25.12
C SER A 389 20.66 -4.67 24.80
N GLY A 390 21.63 -3.81 25.11
CA GLY A 390 23.05 -4.07 24.86
C GLY A 390 23.50 -3.78 23.43
N VAL A 391 22.62 -3.25 22.57
CA VAL A 391 23.00 -2.74 21.25
C VAL A 391 23.84 -1.46 21.43
N ALA A 392 24.89 -1.30 20.61
CA ALA A 392 25.73 -0.11 20.65
C ALA A 392 24.89 1.17 20.39
N ALA A 393 25.22 2.28 21.07
CA ALA A 393 24.42 3.50 21.03
C ALA A 393 24.18 4.04 19.60
N ASN A 394 25.16 3.87 18.70
CA ASN A 394 25.05 4.27 17.29
C ASN A 394 24.11 3.38 16.46
N LYS A 395 23.73 2.20 16.95
CA LYS A 395 22.79 1.26 16.31
C LYS A 395 21.41 1.24 17.00
N GLN A 396 21.23 1.95 18.11
CA GLN A 396 19.98 1.94 18.89
C GLN A 396 18.75 2.32 18.06
N ALA A 397 18.85 3.41 17.28
CA ALA A 397 17.74 3.87 16.44
C ALA A 397 17.40 2.86 15.32
N ALA A 398 18.41 2.22 14.72
CA ALA A 398 18.20 1.18 13.71
C ALA A 398 17.54 -0.06 14.32
N CYS A 399 17.97 -0.47 15.52
CA CYS A 399 17.33 -1.55 16.26
C CYS A 399 15.86 -1.24 16.57
N GLN A 400 15.56 -0.03 17.04
CA GLN A 400 14.17 0.34 17.32
C GLN A 400 13.29 0.24 16.07
N ARG A 401 13.77 0.79 14.93
CA ARG A 401 13.07 0.66 13.63
C ARG A 401 12.89 -0.79 13.21
N TYR A 402 13.89 -1.64 13.44
CA TYR A 402 13.80 -3.07 13.18
C TYR A 402 12.72 -3.73 14.04
N ILE A 403 12.74 -3.50 15.36
CA ILE A 403 11.76 -4.09 16.29
C ILE A 403 10.34 -3.64 15.94
N ASP A 404 10.13 -2.37 15.62
CA ASP A 404 8.82 -1.86 15.21
C ASP A 404 8.34 -2.50 13.91
N THR A 405 9.23 -2.62 12.92
CA THR A 405 8.93 -3.30 11.65
C THR A 405 8.65 -4.79 11.86
N LEU A 406 9.43 -5.45 12.71
CA LEU A 406 9.27 -6.86 13.01
C LEU A 406 7.97 -7.15 13.76
N LYS A 407 7.59 -6.33 14.76
CA LYS A 407 6.31 -6.45 15.47
C LYS A 407 5.14 -6.41 14.51
N MET A 408 5.18 -5.51 13.53
CA MET A 408 4.16 -5.47 12.49
C MET A 408 4.10 -6.78 11.70
N GLU A 409 5.24 -7.33 11.29
CA GLU A 409 5.26 -8.56 10.51
C GLU A 409 4.87 -9.80 11.33
N ILE A 410 5.21 -9.85 12.62
CA ILE A 410 4.98 -10.99 13.51
C ILE A 410 3.56 -11.03 14.08
N ARG A 411 2.97 -9.88 14.47
CA ARG A 411 1.63 -9.87 15.08
C ARG A 411 0.56 -10.55 14.23
N PRO A 412 0.45 -10.31 12.91
CA PRO A 412 -0.48 -11.04 12.05
C PRO A 412 -0.19 -12.54 11.97
N LEU A 413 1.07 -12.97 12.11
CA LEU A 413 1.43 -14.40 12.15
C LEU A 413 1.04 -15.06 13.47
N ALA A 414 0.94 -14.26 14.54
CA ALA A 414 0.60 -14.71 15.88
C ALA A 414 -0.89 -14.59 16.22
N GLU A 415 -1.70 -14.09 15.30
CA GLU A 415 -3.12 -13.85 15.53
C GLU A 415 -3.98 -15.04 15.12
N ALA A 416 -4.85 -15.49 16.04
CA ALA A 416 -5.75 -16.62 15.81
C ALA A 416 -6.63 -16.40 14.58
N GLY A 417 -6.69 -17.41 13.71
CA GLY A 417 -7.49 -17.38 12.49
C GLY A 417 -6.92 -16.53 11.34
N THR A 418 -5.75 -15.92 11.50
CA THR A 418 -5.02 -15.26 10.41
C THR A 418 -4.16 -16.28 9.67
N HIS A 419 -4.10 -16.19 8.33
CA HIS A 419 -3.31 -17.10 7.51
C HIS A 419 -2.55 -16.33 6.45
N ILE A 420 -1.29 -15.98 6.72
CA ILE A 420 -0.40 -15.33 5.75
C ILE A 420 0.33 -16.39 4.96
N TYR A 421 0.04 -16.49 3.66
CA TYR A 421 0.64 -17.50 2.80
C TYR A 421 1.79 -16.94 1.94
N GLN A 422 2.71 -17.81 1.61
CA GLN A 422 3.83 -17.60 0.70
C GLN A 422 4.02 -18.81 -0.19
N CYS A 423 4.47 -18.58 -1.42
CA CYS A 423 4.76 -19.67 -2.34
C CYS A 423 5.84 -20.61 -1.76
N PRO A 424 5.70 -21.93 -1.91
CA PRO A 424 6.72 -22.88 -1.47
C PRO A 424 8.03 -22.64 -2.21
N PHE A 425 9.14 -22.98 -1.55
CA PHE A 425 10.46 -22.92 -2.17
C PHE A 425 10.50 -23.75 -3.46
N GLY A 426 11.19 -23.25 -4.49
CA GLY A 426 11.29 -23.90 -5.80
C GLY A 426 10.08 -23.72 -6.72
N THR A 427 9.01 -23.05 -6.26
CA THR A 427 7.92 -22.60 -7.15
C THR A 427 8.19 -21.18 -7.65
N ARG A 428 7.64 -20.84 -8.82
CA ARG A 428 7.74 -19.48 -9.37
C ARG A 428 6.50 -18.67 -8.96
N PRO A 429 6.62 -17.65 -8.09
CA PRO A 429 5.49 -16.81 -7.73
C PRO A 429 5.11 -15.91 -8.90
N THR A 430 3.83 -15.90 -9.26
CA THR A 430 3.26 -14.92 -10.20
C THR A 430 2.19 -14.10 -9.49
N PRO A 431 2.07 -12.78 -9.79
CA PRO A 431 0.97 -11.97 -9.29
C PRO A 431 -0.37 -12.60 -9.70
N SER A 432 -1.35 -12.60 -8.79
CA SER A 432 -2.73 -12.95 -9.08
C SER A 432 -3.60 -11.78 -8.63
N GLU A 433 -4.58 -11.42 -9.44
CA GLU A 433 -5.57 -10.37 -9.14
C GLU A 433 -6.95 -10.94 -8.83
N ASP A 434 -7.01 -12.26 -8.63
CA ASP A 434 -8.24 -12.94 -8.31
C ASP A 434 -8.61 -12.79 -6.83
N TYR A 435 -9.18 -11.63 -6.51
CA TYR A 435 -9.79 -11.36 -5.20
C TYR A 435 -11.20 -11.97 -5.07
N SER A 436 -11.68 -12.76 -6.04
CA SER A 436 -12.94 -13.49 -5.91
C SER A 436 -12.80 -14.72 -5.00
N ARG A 437 -11.57 -15.22 -4.82
CA ARG A 437 -11.27 -16.31 -3.88
C ARG A 437 -11.57 -15.91 -2.44
N GLU A 438 -12.10 -16.83 -1.66
CA GLU A 438 -12.34 -16.62 -0.23
C GLU A 438 -11.03 -16.37 0.54
N PRO A 439 -10.96 -15.39 1.47
CA PRO A 439 -9.81 -15.19 2.33
C PRO A 439 -9.43 -16.45 3.12
N GLY A 440 -8.17 -16.86 3.02
CA GLY A 440 -7.66 -18.09 3.64
C GLY A 440 -7.70 -19.32 2.74
N SER A 441 -8.25 -19.21 1.53
CA SER A 441 -8.29 -20.34 0.60
C SER A 441 -6.94 -20.62 -0.04
N ILE A 442 -6.67 -21.91 -0.26
CA ILE A 442 -5.58 -22.44 -1.08
C ILE A 442 -6.22 -23.44 -2.05
N ALA A 443 -5.83 -23.40 -3.32
CA ALA A 443 -6.25 -24.36 -4.33
C ALA A 443 -5.05 -24.78 -5.18
N LEU A 444 -5.01 -26.04 -5.60
CA LEU A 444 -4.08 -26.51 -6.61
C LEU A 444 -4.84 -26.76 -7.92
N GLU A 445 -4.51 -26.00 -8.95
CA GLU A 445 -5.08 -26.10 -10.29
C GLU A 445 -3.99 -26.51 -11.28
N GLY A 446 -3.96 -27.79 -11.65
CA GLY A 446 -2.91 -28.34 -12.49
C GLY A 446 -1.53 -28.26 -11.82
N ARG A 447 -0.70 -27.31 -12.27
CA ARG A 447 0.63 -27.03 -11.70
C ARG A 447 0.70 -25.70 -10.96
N GLN A 448 -0.44 -25.05 -10.71
CA GLN A 448 -0.48 -23.75 -10.07
C GLN A 448 -1.13 -23.87 -8.70
N ILE A 449 -0.42 -23.46 -7.66
CA ILE A 449 -1.01 -23.25 -6.33
C ILE A 449 -1.53 -21.82 -6.31
N GLN A 450 -2.83 -21.65 -6.17
CA GLN A 450 -3.46 -20.35 -6.05
C GLN A 450 -3.90 -20.17 -4.60
N PHE A 451 -3.63 -19.01 -4.02
CA PHE A 451 -4.05 -18.75 -2.64
C PHE A 451 -4.49 -17.32 -2.43
N ARG A 452 -5.32 -17.12 -1.41
CA ARG A 452 -5.60 -15.83 -0.81
C ARG A 452 -5.29 -15.88 0.68
N THR A 453 -4.36 -15.05 1.13
CA THR A 453 -4.08 -14.85 2.56
C THR A 453 -5.35 -14.44 3.29
N LYS A 454 -5.61 -15.05 4.45
CA LYS A 454 -6.67 -14.59 5.35
C LYS A 454 -6.12 -13.46 6.21
N PRO A 455 -6.67 -12.25 6.09
CA PRO A 455 -6.22 -11.13 6.88
C PRO A 455 -6.52 -11.28 8.38
N SER A 456 -5.89 -10.42 9.19
CA SER A 456 -6.15 -10.29 10.63
C SER A 456 -7.59 -9.88 10.93
N ALA A 457 -8.20 -10.48 11.96
CA ALA A 457 -9.55 -10.20 12.43
C ALA A 457 -9.60 -9.04 13.44
N ASN A 458 -8.54 -8.87 14.24
CA ASN A 458 -8.37 -7.86 15.28
C ASN A 458 -7.69 -6.57 14.78
N ARG A 459 -7.60 -6.40 13.46
CA ARG A 459 -7.00 -5.21 12.85
C ARG A 459 -7.82 -3.95 13.08
N PRO A 460 -7.18 -2.77 12.97
CA PRO A 460 -7.89 -1.51 12.82
C PRO A 460 -8.90 -1.59 11.65
N ARG A 461 -10.05 -0.93 11.77
CA ARG A 461 -11.10 -0.87 10.75
C ARG A 461 -10.69 -0.12 9.48
N SER A 462 -9.61 0.66 9.49
CA SER A 462 -9.14 1.44 8.33
C SER A 462 -7.66 1.25 8.00
N MET A 463 -7.34 1.27 6.70
CA MET A 463 -5.99 1.44 6.16
C MET A 463 -5.55 2.91 6.16
N LEU A 464 -6.49 3.84 6.29
CA LEU A 464 -6.25 5.27 6.34
C LEU A 464 -6.18 5.74 7.79
N TYR A 465 -5.24 6.64 8.04
CA TYR A 465 -5.27 7.48 9.24
C TYR A 465 -6.36 8.54 9.12
N GLU A 466 -6.83 9.04 10.27
CA GLU A 466 -7.88 10.06 10.32
C GLU A 466 -7.52 11.29 9.47
N ALA A 467 -6.29 11.79 9.59
CA ALA A 467 -5.85 12.95 8.82
C ALA A 467 -5.82 12.69 7.31
N GLN A 468 -5.43 11.47 6.89
CA GLN A 468 -5.42 11.07 5.48
C GLN A 468 -6.83 11.03 4.92
N PHE A 469 -7.78 10.45 5.64
CA PHE A 469 -9.18 10.45 5.23
C PHE A 469 -9.73 11.89 5.13
N LEU A 470 -9.51 12.71 6.16
CA LEU A 470 -9.93 14.12 6.16
C LEU A 470 -9.33 14.90 5.00
N ARG A 471 -8.06 14.65 4.66
CA ARG A 471 -7.38 15.21 3.49
C ARG A 471 -8.06 14.80 2.18
N LEU A 472 -8.43 13.53 2.01
CA LEU A 472 -9.08 13.03 0.80
C LEU A 472 -10.49 13.61 0.60
N ILE A 473 -11.23 13.91 1.66
CA ILE A 473 -12.60 14.46 1.52
C ILE A 473 -12.67 16.00 1.58
N ASN A 474 -11.67 16.66 2.16
CA ASN A 474 -11.62 18.13 2.26
C ASN A 474 -10.57 18.78 1.37
N GLY A 475 -9.67 18.02 0.75
CA GLY A 475 -8.50 18.57 0.08
C GLY A 475 -7.66 19.41 1.04
N GLU A 476 -7.26 20.60 0.61
CA GLU A 476 -6.45 21.53 1.43
C GLU A 476 -7.29 22.46 2.31
N CYS A 477 -8.62 22.32 2.30
CA CYS A 477 -9.51 23.25 2.99
C CYS A 477 -9.41 23.10 4.52
N GLU A 478 -8.79 24.09 5.15
CA GLU A 478 -8.62 24.19 6.61
C GLU A 478 -9.73 25.04 7.27
N VAL A 479 -10.98 24.82 6.85
CA VAL A 479 -12.17 25.56 7.35
C VAL A 479 -13.06 24.68 8.24
N ARG A 480 -13.81 25.33 9.13
CA ARG A 480 -14.33 24.73 10.38
C ARG A 480 -15.74 24.14 10.28
N ASN A 481 -16.44 24.30 9.17
CA ASN A 481 -17.91 24.23 9.18
C ASN A 481 -18.49 22.86 9.58
N SER A 482 -17.74 21.76 9.42
CA SER A 482 -18.20 20.40 9.75
C SER A 482 -17.20 19.55 10.55
N MET A 483 -15.96 20.02 10.71
CA MET A 483 -14.91 19.30 11.44
C MET A 483 -14.88 19.73 12.90
N SER A 484 -14.64 18.78 13.81
CA SER A 484 -14.31 19.11 15.19
C SER A 484 -13.03 19.97 15.24
N SER A 485 -12.80 20.70 16.34
CA SER A 485 -11.55 21.47 16.48
C SER A 485 -10.31 20.58 16.50
N GLU A 486 -10.45 19.32 16.93
CA GLU A 486 -9.39 18.31 16.90
C GLU A 486 -9.11 17.87 15.46
N GLN A 487 -10.14 17.53 14.70
CA GLN A 487 -10.02 17.14 13.28
C GLN A 487 -9.43 18.25 12.42
N LEU A 488 -9.86 19.49 12.64
CA LEU A 488 -9.31 20.64 11.92
C LEU A 488 -7.83 20.86 12.26
N THR A 489 -7.46 20.75 13.54
CA THR A 489 -6.05 20.82 13.96
C THR A 489 -5.23 19.71 13.31
N LEU A 490 -5.79 18.51 13.27
CA LEU A 490 -5.14 17.35 12.69
C LEU A 490 -4.91 17.52 11.18
N LEU A 491 -5.92 17.95 10.43
CA LEU A 491 -5.80 18.25 9.00
C LEU A 491 -4.76 19.36 8.73
N ARG A 492 -4.76 20.43 9.55
CA ARG A 492 -3.75 21.51 9.47
C ARG A 492 -2.34 20.98 9.68
N ASN A 493 -2.15 20.15 10.70
CA ASN A 493 -0.87 19.54 11.01
C ASN A 493 -0.41 18.63 9.86
N TYR A 494 -1.31 17.79 9.33
CA TYR A 494 -1.03 16.96 8.15
C TYR A 494 -0.60 17.81 6.95
N ASN A 495 -1.38 18.82 6.58
CA ASN A 495 -1.08 19.71 5.46
C ASN A 495 0.27 20.44 5.66
N ALA A 496 0.58 20.87 6.89
CA ALA A 496 1.87 21.48 7.20
C ALA A 496 3.04 20.49 7.06
N CYS A 497 2.90 19.27 7.57
CA CYS A 497 3.93 18.23 7.44
C CYS A 497 4.12 17.79 5.99
N ALA A 498 3.05 17.66 5.21
CA ALA A 498 3.08 17.35 3.79
C ALA A 498 3.79 18.45 2.98
N ARG A 499 3.42 19.73 3.20
CA ARG A 499 4.07 20.90 2.58
C ARG A 499 5.56 20.96 2.91
N PHE A 500 5.91 20.79 4.19
CA PHE A 500 7.31 20.74 4.62
C PHE A 500 8.07 19.61 3.92
N SER A 501 7.49 18.41 3.91
CA SER A 501 8.09 17.22 3.29
C SER A 501 8.19 17.34 1.77
N ARG A 502 7.49 18.26 1.11
CA ARG A 502 7.76 18.61 -0.30
C ARG A 502 8.86 19.66 -0.42
N LYS A 503 8.70 20.79 0.27
CA LYS A 503 9.57 21.97 0.14
C LYS A 503 11.04 21.61 0.34
N ASN A 504 11.34 20.80 1.34
CA ASN A 504 12.70 20.42 1.72
C ASN A 504 13.28 19.26 0.91
N SER A 505 12.48 18.75 -0.01
CA SER A 505 12.66 17.46 -0.67
C SER A 505 12.97 17.62 -2.14
N ARG A 506 13.09 18.86 -2.61
CA ARG A 506 13.47 19.19 -3.97
C ARG A 506 14.57 20.22 -3.89
N ARG A 507 15.69 19.95 -4.54
CA ARG A 507 16.67 20.99 -4.81
C ARG A 507 16.04 21.94 -5.83
N THR A 508 15.81 23.19 -5.44
CA THR A 508 15.49 24.23 -6.43
C THR A 508 16.73 24.43 -7.29
N ILE A 509 16.68 23.88 -8.50
CA ILE A 509 17.56 24.31 -9.59
C ILE A 509 16.99 25.65 -10.02
N ASN A 510 17.69 26.76 -9.74
CA ASN A 510 17.31 28.04 -10.33
C ASN A 510 17.51 27.95 -11.85
N ASP A 511 16.79 28.77 -12.62
CA ASP A 511 16.85 28.79 -14.10
C ASP A 511 18.28 28.96 -14.65
N ASP A 512 19.20 29.50 -13.84
CA ASP A 512 20.61 29.67 -14.18
C ASP A 512 21.50 28.44 -13.94
N ASN A 513 20.92 27.27 -13.63
CA ASN A 513 21.61 26.07 -13.14
C ASN A 513 22.46 26.32 -11.87
N GLN A 514 22.35 27.48 -11.22
CA GLN A 514 22.98 27.75 -9.95
C GLN A 514 22.09 27.24 -8.82
N HIS A 515 22.66 26.37 -7.99
CA HIS A 515 21.97 25.86 -6.82
C HIS A 515 21.84 26.98 -5.79
N SER A 516 20.62 27.47 -5.55
CA SER A 516 20.34 28.35 -4.41
C SER A 516 20.58 27.57 -3.12
N GLU A 517 21.58 27.98 -2.34
CA GLU A 517 22.01 27.33 -1.10
C GLU A 517 21.07 27.52 0.10
N THR A 518 19.93 28.21 -0.07
CA THR A 518 18.97 28.39 1.04
C THR A 518 18.09 27.16 1.21
N PHE A 519 18.71 26.01 1.50
CA PHE A 519 18.02 24.86 2.06
C PHE A 519 17.50 25.27 3.44
N LEU A 520 16.19 25.14 3.65
CA LEU A 520 15.70 25.02 5.01
C LEU A 520 16.26 23.68 5.53
N SER A 521 17.00 23.74 6.63
CA SER A 521 17.53 22.57 7.28
C SER A 521 16.39 21.70 7.83
N CYS A 522 16.59 20.38 7.88
CA CYS A 522 15.53 19.44 8.30
C CYS A 522 15.06 19.68 9.75
N ASP A 523 15.86 20.38 10.55
CA ASP A 523 15.55 20.87 11.90
C ASP A 523 14.38 21.88 11.95
N GLN A 524 14.05 22.53 10.83
CA GLN A 524 12.90 23.44 10.73
C GLN A 524 11.56 22.72 10.61
N ARG A 525 11.57 21.38 10.62
CA ARG A 525 10.36 20.57 10.64
C ARG A 525 9.54 20.90 11.89
N PRO A 526 8.22 21.15 11.75
CA PRO A 526 7.36 21.30 12.91
C PRO A 526 7.46 20.08 13.83
N SER A 527 7.66 20.31 15.13
CA SER A 527 7.94 19.24 16.10
C SER A 527 6.83 18.19 16.16
N TYR A 528 5.58 18.58 15.88
CA TYR A 528 4.45 17.63 15.83
C TYR A 528 4.52 16.64 14.66
N CYS A 529 5.31 16.90 13.61
CA CYS A 529 5.51 15.94 12.52
C CYS A 529 6.32 14.71 12.93
N TYR A 530 6.98 14.75 14.11
CA TYR A 530 7.67 13.60 14.71
C TYR A 530 6.73 12.73 15.57
N ASN A 531 5.53 13.21 15.88
CA ASN A 531 4.54 12.47 16.66
C ASN A 531 3.31 12.15 15.81
N ARG A 532 3.20 10.91 15.33
CA ARG A 532 2.09 10.47 14.47
C ARG A 532 0.70 10.84 15.00
N ASN A 533 0.50 10.79 16.31
CA ASN A 533 -0.82 11.06 16.90
C ASN A 533 -1.22 12.54 16.75
N GLN A 534 -0.24 13.44 16.58
CA GLN A 534 -0.48 14.88 16.44
C GLN A 534 -0.74 15.32 14.99
N TRP A 535 -0.31 14.55 13.98
CA TRP A 535 -0.45 14.93 12.57
C TRP A 535 -1.17 13.90 11.67
N LEU A 536 -1.17 12.62 12.03
CA LEU A 536 -1.98 11.56 11.38
C LEU A 536 -3.22 11.18 12.20
N GLY A 537 -3.13 11.29 13.52
CA GLY A 537 -4.22 10.96 14.43
C GLY A 537 -4.26 9.47 14.71
N ARG A 538 -5.44 8.96 15.08
CA ARG A 538 -5.61 7.54 15.38
C ARG A 538 -5.85 6.74 14.11
N LYS A 539 -5.38 5.50 14.11
CA LYS A 539 -5.82 4.49 13.15
C LYS A 539 -7.08 3.83 13.70
N GLN A 540 -8.17 3.95 12.95
CA GLN A 540 -9.49 3.38 13.24
C GLN A 540 -9.49 1.88 13.17
#